data_AF-S4RSC0-F1
#
_entry.id   AF-S4RSC0-F1
#
_cell.length_a   1.000
_cell.length_b   1.000
_cell.length_c   1.000
_cell.angle_alpha   90.00
_cell.angle_beta   90.00
_cell.angle_gamma   90.00
#
_symmetry.space_group_name_H-M   'P 1'
#
loop_
_entity.id
_entity.type
_entity.pdbx_description
1 polymer ?
#
loop_
_entity_poly.entity_id
_entity_poly.type
_entity_poly.pdbx_seq_one_letter_code
_entity_poly.pdbx_strand_id
1 'polypeptide(L)' 'PEGAHYLVPDLNSALSLIDSTPAIQEKLDGVWILGGGGVYKEAMEHSACRRLFITRVLQTMEADAFFPDIDADKFKLLP' A
#
# COMPACT_ATOMS: atom_id res chain seq x y z
N PRO A 1 -10.69 8.40 11.86
CA PRO A 1 -11.88 9.23 11.54
C PRO A 1 -13.14 8.43 11.83
N GLU A 2 -14.31 9.07 11.85
CA GLU A 2 -15.58 8.35 12.03
C GLU A 2 -15.72 7.24 10.97
N GLY A 3 -16.11 6.04 11.41
CA GLY A 3 -16.21 4.84 10.57
C GLY A 3 -14.91 4.06 10.34
N ALA A 4 -13.74 4.60 10.66
CA ALA A 4 -12.49 3.84 10.61
C ALA A 4 -12.33 2.96 11.86
N HIS A 5 -11.98 1.69 11.68
CA HIS A 5 -11.70 0.78 12.80
C HIS A 5 -10.46 1.21 13.62
N TYR A 6 -9.45 1.73 12.93
CA TYR A 6 -8.17 2.13 13.53
C TYR A 6 -7.65 3.41 12.89
N LEU A 7 -6.85 4.15 13.66
CA LEU A 7 -6.09 5.31 13.21
C LEU A 7 -4.69 5.21 13.80
N VAL A 8 -3.68 5.31 12.95
CA VAL A 8 -2.27 5.22 13.30
C VAL A 8 -1.49 6.29 12.53
N PRO A 9 -0.33 6.74 13.03
CA PRO A 9 0.38 7.88 12.46
C PRO A 9 1.14 7.57 11.17
N ASP A 10 1.52 6.31 10.93
CA ASP A 10 2.37 5.89 9.80
C ASP A 10 2.17 4.40 9.44
N LEU A 11 2.77 3.98 8.32
CA LEU A 11 2.63 2.61 7.80
C LEU A 11 3.24 1.57 8.76
N ASN A 12 4.40 1.85 9.35
CA ASN A 12 5.05 0.92 10.28
C ASN A 12 4.21 0.66 11.53
N SER A 13 3.55 1.70 12.05
CA SER A 13 2.60 1.58 13.16
C SER A 13 1.38 0.77 12.77
N ALA A 14 0.91 0.89 11.52
CA ALA A 14 -0.20 0.07 11.00
C ALA A 14 0.18 -1.41 10.93
N LEU A 15 1.37 -1.73 10.39
CA LEU A 15 1.87 -3.10 10.31
C LEU A 15 2.08 -3.69 11.71
N SER A 16 2.68 -2.91 12.62
CA SER A 16 2.86 -3.33 14.01
C SER A 16 1.53 -3.59 14.72
N LEU A 17 0.51 -2.77 14.49
CA LEU A 17 -0.83 -2.98 15.03
C LEU A 17 -1.47 -4.28 14.51
N ILE A 18 -1.32 -4.55 13.22
CA ILE A 18 -1.77 -5.78 12.58
C ILE A 18 -1.08 -6.98 13.23
N ASP A 19 0.24 -6.97 13.35
CA ASP A 19 1.03 -8.08 13.90
C ASP A 19 0.78 -8.32 15.39
N SER A 20 0.54 -7.25 16.15
CA SER A 20 0.34 -7.34 17.61
C SER A 20 -1.10 -7.59 18.04
N THR A 21 -2.07 -7.62 17.13
CA THR A 21 -3.50 -7.78 17.48
C THR A 21 -4.06 -9.13 16.98
N PRO A 22 -4.21 -10.14 17.85
CA PRO A 22 -4.68 -11.47 17.46
C PRO A 22 -6.03 -11.47 16.74
N ALA A 23 -6.98 -10.64 17.19
CA ALA A 23 -8.29 -10.54 16.57
C ALA A 23 -8.28 -9.99 15.13
N ILE A 24 -7.24 -9.22 14.76
CA ILE A 24 -7.02 -8.79 13.37
C ILE A 24 -6.42 -9.97 12.59
N GLN A 25 -5.36 -10.59 13.12
CA GLN A 25 -4.66 -11.71 12.48
C GLN A 25 -5.60 -12.89 12.15
N GLU A 26 -6.52 -13.24 13.05
CA GLU A 26 -7.49 -14.32 12.85
C GLU A 26 -8.45 -14.11 11.67
N LYS A 27 -8.64 -12.86 11.24
CA LYS A 27 -9.58 -12.49 10.16
C LYS A 27 -8.89 -11.99 8.90
N LEU A 28 -7.56 -11.84 8.95
CA LEU A 28 -6.79 -11.21 7.89
C LEU A 28 -6.41 -12.25 6.84
N ASP A 29 -6.81 -12.01 5.60
CA ASP A 29 -6.33 -12.77 4.43
C ASP A 29 -5.09 -12.09 3.80
N GLY A 30 -5.13 -10.77 3.66
CA GLY A 30 -4.01 -10.00 3.14
C GLY A 30 -4.12 -8.51 3.41
N VAL A 31 -2.97 -7.82 3.36
CA VAL A 31 -2.86 -6.37 3.52
C VAL A 31 -2.80 -5.70 2.16
N TRP A 32 -3.66 -4.70 1.96
CA TRP A 32 -3.75 -3.94 0.71
C TRP A 32 -3.55 -2.45 0.99
N ILE A 33 -2.60 -1.85 0.28
CA ILE A 33 -2.36 -0.40 0.34
C ILE A 33 -3.18 0.26 -0.77
N LEU A 34 -4.12 1.11 -0.38
CA LEU A 34 -5.06 1.77 -1.31
C LEU A 34 -4.71 3.25 -1.59
N GLY A 35 -3.55 3.73 -1.09
CA GLY A 35 -3.00 5.05 -1.39
C GLY A 35 -2.97 6.01 -0.19
N GLY A 36 -2.57 7.29 -0.37
CA GLY A 36 -2.15 7.93 -1.63
C GLY A 36 -0.66 7.81 -1.96
N GLY A 37 -0.14 8.72 -2.79
CA GLY A 37 1.25 8.70 -3.34
C GLY A 37 2.35 8.47 -2.30
N GLY A 38 2.27 9.14 -1.13
CA GLY A 38 3.24 8.95 -0.04
C GLY A 38 3.23 7.53 0.54
N VAL A 39 2.05 6.98 0.81
CA VAL A 39 1.89 5.63 1.37
C VAL A 39 2.31 4.57 0.33
N TYR A 40 2.03 4.80 -0.96
CA TYR A 40 2.54 3.91 -2.02
C TYR A 40 4.07 3.88 -2.05
N LYS A 41 4.71 5.04 -1.95
CA LYS A 41 6.18 5.12 -1.93
C LYS A 41 6.76 4.36 -0.74
N GLU A 42 6.27 4.64 0.47
CA GLU A 42 6.71 3.96 1.69
C GLU A 42 6.50 2.45 1.61
N ALA A 43 5.34 2.01 1.11
CA ALA A 43 5.05 0.60 0.93
C ALA A 43 6.00 -0.06 -0.09
N MET A 44 6.25 0.58 -1.24
CA MET A 44 7.15 0.04 -2.29
C MET A 44 8.62 -0.06 -1.84
N GLU A 45 9.02 0.75 -0.86
CA GLU A 45 10.33 0.68 -0.22
C GLU A 45 10.40 -0.40 0.88
N HIS A 46 9.25 -0.84 1.39
CA HIS A 46 9.16 -1.84 2.45
C HIS A 46 9.37 -3.27 1.92
N SER A 47 10.14 -4.07 2.64
CA SER A 47 10.50 -5.44 2.24
C SER A 47 9.30 -6.39 2.14
N ALA A 48 8.21 -6.10 2.86
CA ALA A 48 6.97 -6.88 2.80
C ALA A 48 6.11 -6.60 1.56
N CYS A 49 6.40 -5.56 0.77
CA CYS A 49 5.65 -5.29 -0.45
C CYS A 49 5.95 -6.35 -1.51
N ARG A 50 4.93 -7.14 -1.85
CA ARG A 50 5.10 -8.32 -2.71
C ARG A 50 4.62 -8.10 -4.14
N ARG A 51 3.55 -7.31 -4.32
CA ARG A 51 2.86 -7.15 -5.61
C ARG A 51 2.31 -5.75 -5.75
N LEU A 52 2.39 -5.23 -6.97
CA LEU A 52 1.71 -4.02 -7.39
C LEU A 52 0.62 -4.41 -8.38
N PHE A 53 -0.63 -4.11 -8.04
CA PHE A 53 -1.77 -4.29 -8.95
C PHE A 53 -2.07 -2.95 -9.60
N ILE A 54 -1.64 -2.79 -10.85
CA ILE A 54 -1.64 -1.50 -11.56
C ILE A 54 -2.70 -1.49 -12.65
N THR A 55 -3.68 -0.59 -12.52
CA THR A 55 -4.60 -0.24 -13.61
C THR A 55 -3.97 0.86 -14.47
N ARG A 56 -3.68 0.57 -15.74
CA ARG A 56 -3.15 1.56 -16.68
C ARG A 56 -4.29 2.27 -17.40
N VAL A 57 -4.55 3.51 -17.00
CA VAL A 57 -5.48 4.38 -17.72
C VAL A 57 -4.75 4.98 -18.93
N LEU A 58 -5.17 4.60 -20.14
CA LEU A 58 -4.52 4.99 -21.39
C LEU A 58 -4.99 6.38 -21.87
N GLN A 59 -4.99 7.34 -20.95
CA GLN A 59 -5.38 8.73 -21.18
C GLN A 59 -4.51 9.65 -20.33
N THR A 60 -4.10 10.78 -20.89
CA THR A 60 -3.41 11.84 -20.15
C THR A 60 -4.44 12.76 -19.50
N MET A 61 -4.23 13.07 -18.22
CA MET A 61 -5.12 13.89 -17.40
C MET A 61 -4.28 14.84 -16.55
N GLU A 62 -4.84 15.98 -16.17
CA GLU A 62 -4.23 16.82 -15.13
C GLU A 62 -4.36 16.11 -13.78
N ALA A 63 -3.28 16.11 -12.99
CA ALA A 63 -3.22 15.48 -11.69
C ALA A 63 -2.34 16.31 -10.73
N ASP A 64 -2.73 16.34 -9.46
CA ASP A 64 -2.02 16.99 -8.36
C ASP A 64 -1.18 16.00 -7.53
N ALA A 65 -1.42 14.71 -7.70
CA ALA A 65 -0.68 13.62 -7.10
C ALA A 65 -0.37 12.52 -8.13
N PHE A 66 0.82 11.93 -8.02
CA PHE A 66 1.32 10.91 -8.94
C PHE A 66 1.65 9.62 -8.19
N PHE A 67 1.51 8.50 -8.88
CA PHE A 67 2.03 7.22 -8.40
C PHE A 67 3.57 7.24 -8.50
N PRO A 68 4.31 6.73 -7.49
CA PRO A 68 5.77 6.69 -7.54
C PRO A 68 6.29 5.82 -8.70
N ASP A 69 7.48 6.14 -9.19
CA ASP A 69 8.12 5.34 -10.24
C ASP A 69 8.33 3.89 -9.80
N ILE A 70 8.02 2.94 -10.68
CA ILE A 70 8.21 1.51 -10.42
C ILE A 70 9.62 1.13 -10.82
N ASP A 71 10.44 0.82 -9.82
CA ASP A 71 11.81 0.32 -10.01
C ASP A 71 11.81 -1.08 -10.65
N ALA A 72 12.34 -1.17 -11.87
CA ALA A 72 12.40 -2.39 -12.65
C ALA A 72 13.41 -3.42 -12.11
N ASP A 73 14.35 -3.01 -11.25
CA ASP A 73 15.28 -3.93 -10.58
C ASP A 73 14.62 -4.62 -9.39
N LYS A 74 13.57 -4.00 -8.82
CA LYS A 74 12.78 -4.55 -7.69
C LYS A 74 11.53 -5.27 -8.14
N PHE A 75 10.87 -4.77 -9.18
CA PHE A 75 9.58 -5.27 -9.64
C PHE A 75 9.65 -5.73 -11.09
N LYS A 76 9.02 -6.87 -11.35
CA LYS A 76 8.87 -7.44 -12.69
C LYS A 76 7.39 -7.48 -13.06
N LEU A 77 7.08 -7.09 -14.29
CA LEU A 77 5.75 -7.30 -14.88
C LEU A 77 5.51 -8.80 -15.07
N LEU A 78 4.44 -9.31 -14.46
CA LEU A 78 4.02 -10.69 -14.63
C LEU A 78 3.24 -10.85 -15.94
N PRO A 79 3.32 -12.02 -16.60
CA PRO A 79 2.59 -12.32 -17.84
C PRO A 79 1.08 -12.40 -17.63
#